data_AF-A0A7X7XW90-F1
#
_entry.id   AF-A0A7X7XW90-F1
#
_cell.length_a   1.000
_cell.length_b   1.000
_cell.length_c   1.000
_cell.angle_alpha   90.00
_cell.angle_beta   90.00
_cell.angle_gamma   90.00
#
_symmetry.space_group_name_H-M   'P 1'
#
loop_
_entity.id
_entity.type
_entity.pdbx_description
1 polymer ?
#
loop_
_entity_poly.entity_id
_entity_poly.type
_entity_poly.pdbx_seq_one_letter_code
_entity_poly.pdbx_strand_id
1 'polypeptide(L)'
;MFTRVKIKNYKSLINLDVDLSAKKKQPKPLVVIYGENGVGKSNFATAFCTLCESLRTMLARTKLQKLIDKDKLEGLIYDEEFIKFIAENLKDTESIIKSCKTINSTENMSLEFEFVIEGRQGRYLIEYDDSKIVHEKLEYVLNKNRTLFFEIAEDKIKINEKIFTDGEYLKYFYDLLEKYNGKHSFLSILMFEDEGKADGYVIQRISERLYEVLLSFMLMSVRVKSAFGLERGFGASCYKVFKNLGEG
;
A
#
# COMPACT_ATOMS: atom_id res chain seq x y z
N MET A 1 2.80 -15.17 0.61
CA MET A 1 2.43 -13.77 0.83
C MET A 1 2.48 -13.41 2.31
N PHE A 2 1.43 -13.17 3.10
CA PHE A 2 1.61 -12.74 4.50
C PHE A 2 1.72 -13.89 5.51
N THR A 3 2.61 -13.75 6.50
CA THR A 3 2.84 -14.72 7.57
C THR A 3 2.54 -14.17 8.94
N ARG A 4 2.59 -12.85 9.14
CA ARG A 4 2.23 -12.20 10.40
C ARG A 4 1.79 -10.77 10.12
N VAL A 5 0.82 -10.27 10.87
CA VAL A 5 0.37 -8.88 10.79
C VAL A 5 0.32 -8.30 12.20
N LYS A 6 1.02 -7.18 12.40
CA LYS A 6 0.94 -6.41 13.65
C LYS A 6 0.37 -5.04 13.36
N ILE A 7 -0.55 -4.62 14.21
CA ILE A 7 -1.33 -3.40 14.04
C ILE A 7 -1.37 -2.67 15.37
N LYS A 8 -1.13 -1.37 15.34
CA LYS A 8 -1.36 -0.47 16.49
C LYS A 8 -2.20 0.72 16.08
N ASN A 9 -3.09 1.13 16.98
CA ASN A 9 -3.92 2.32 16.87
C ASN A 9 -4.66 2.45 15.52
N TYR A 10 -5.18 1.34 14.99
CA TYR A 10 -5.93 1.30 13.73
C TYR A 10 -7.41 0.99 13.97
N LYS A 11 -8.30 1.97 13.77
CA LYS A 11 -9.75 1.87 13.97
C LYS A 11 -10.09 1.34 15.38
N SER A 12 -10.63 0.14 15.48
CA SER A 12 -10.89 -0.53 16.77
C SER A 12 -9.77 -1.47 17.23
N LEU A 13 -8.68 -1.58 16.46
CA LEU A 13 -7.54 -2.45 16.71
C LEU A 13 -6.43 -1.63 17.38
N ILE A 14 -6.53 -1.49 18.70
CA ILE A 14 -5.57 -0.72 19.51
C ILE A 14 -4.19 -1.38 19.48
N ASN A 15 -4.13 -2.70 19.69
CA ASN A 15 -2.92 -3.49 19.61
C ASN A 15 -3.31 -4.91 19.21
N LEU A 16 -2.90 -5.33 18.01
CA LEU A 16 -3.20 -6.65 17.47
C LEU A 16 -1.94 -7.26 16.87
N ASP A 17 -1.70 -8.53 17.17
CA ASP A 17 -0.61 -9.32 16.61
C ASP A 17 -1.18 -10.68 16.19
N VAL A 18 -1.21 -10.93 14.88
CA VAL A 18 -1.80 -12.14 14.28
C VAL A 18 -0.75 -12.92 13.52
N ASP A 19 -0.53 -14.17 13.92
CA ASP A 19 0.27 -15.14 13.17
C ASP A 19 -0.60 -15.86 12.12
N LEU A 20 -0.25 -15.67 10.85
CA LEU A 20 -0.89 -16.25 9.67
C LEU A 20 -0.06 -17.39 9.07
N SER A 21 0.97 -17.86 9.77
CA SER A 21 1.90 -18.88 9.28
C SER A 21 1.43 -20.31 9.57
N ALA A 22 1.75 -21.20 8.65
CA ALA A 22 1.70 -22.64 8.78
C ALA A 22 3.08 -23.17 9.24
N LYS A 23 3.26 -24.50 9.17
CA LYS A 23 4.56 -25.13 9.46
C LYS A 23 5.69 -24.48 8.64
N LYS A 24 6.88 -24.40 9.24
CA LYS A 24 8.09 -23.81 8.63
C LYS A 24 7.97 -22.32 8.25
N LYS A 25 7.12 -21.55 8.97
CA LYS A 25 6.89 -20.10 8.71
C LYS A 25 6.41 -19.80 7.29
N GLN A 26 5.74 -20.75 6.64
CA GLN A 26 5.12 -20.53 5.34
C GLN A 26 3.74 -19.89 5.53
N PRO A 27 3.24 -19.08 4.59
CA PRO A 27 1.90 -18.52 4.70
C PRO A 27 0.85 -19.65 4.67
N LYS A 28 -0.19 -19.55 5.51
CA LYS A 28 -1.35 -20.45 5.38
C LYS A 28 -2.04 -20.21 4.02
N PRO A 29 -2.41 -21.26 3.28
CA PRO A 29 -3.12 -21.10 2.01
C PRO A 29 -4.55 -20.57 2.20
N LEU A 30 -5.16 -20.80 3.37
CA LEU A 30 -6.46 -20.26 3.75
C LEU A 30 -6.44 -19.88 5.23
N VAL A 31 -6.95 -18.68 5.53
CA VAL A 31 -7.20 -18.20 6.88
C VAL A 31 -8.66 -17.80 6.98
N VAL A 32 -9.39 -18.40 7.92
CA VAL A 32 -10.79 -18.07 8.21
C VAL A 32 -10.85 -17.45 9.59
N ILE A 33 -11.36 -16.21 9.67
CA ILE A 33 -11.52 -15.47 10.92
C ILE A 33 -13.02 -15.36 11.21
N TYR A 34 -13.46 -15.91 12.34
CA TYR A 34 -14.86 -15.95 12.77
C TYR A 34 -15.01 -15.45 14.22
N GLY A 35 -16.23 -15.14 14.63
CA GLY A 35 -16.57 -14.66 15.98
C GLY A 35 -17.87 -13.86 16.00
N GLU A 36 -18.44 -13.61 17.17
CA GLU A 36 -19.77 -12.99 17.32
C GLU A 36 -19.86 -11.56 16.79
N ASN A 37 -18.89 -10.69 17.10
CA ASN A 37 -18.93 -9.27 16.73
C ASN A 37 -18.09 -8.97 15.48
N GLY A 38 -18.72 -8.40 14.45
CA GLY A 38 -18.14 -8.18 13.10
C GLY A 38 -17.07 -7.09 12.98
N VAL A 39 -17.09 -6.08 13.86
CA VAL A 39 -16.30 -4.85 13.69
C VAL A 39 -14.78 -5.10 13.66
N GLY A 40 -14.25 -5.88 14.61
CA GLY A 40 -12.81 -6.18 14.65
C GLY A 40 -12.32 -6.99 13.44
N LYS A 41 -13.15 -7.92 12.94
CA LYS A 41 -12.83 -8.76 11.78
C LYS A 41 -12.78 -7.92 10.50
N SER A 42 -13.79 -7.08 10.28
CA SER A 42 -13.84 -6.17 9.14
C SER A 42 -12.70 -5.15 9.19
N ASN A 43 -12.37 -4.63 10.38
CA ASN A 43 -11.24 -3.71 10.55
C ASN A 43 -9.91 -4.41 10.24
N PHE A 44 -9.71 -5.65 10.67
CA PHE A 44 -8.52 -6.42 10.32
C PHE A 44 -8.40 -6.63 8.80
N ALA A 45 -9.49 -7.01 8.14
CA ALA A 45 -9.52 -7.14 6.68
C ALA A 45 -9.22 -5.80 5.97
N THR A 46 -9.70 -4.67 6.53
CA THR A 46 -9.45 -3.34 5.95
C THR A 46 -7.99 -2.91 6.06
N ALA A 47 -7.20 -3.44 6.99
CA ALA A 47 -5.77 -3.12 7.08
C ALA A 47 -5.01 -3.47 5.78
N PHE A 48 -5.43 -4.53 5.08
CA PHE A 48 -4.89 -4.88 3.77
C PHE A 48 -5.34 -3.92 2.67
N CYS A 49 -6.58 -3.38 2.74
CA CYS A 49 -7.00 -2.29 1.87
C CYS A 49 -6.15 -1.04 2.12
N THR A 50 -5.89 -0.69 3.39
CA THR A 50 -5.05 0.45 3.73
C THR A 50 -3.64 0.28 3.17
N LEU A 51 -3.05 -0.91 3.24
CA LEU A 51 -1.77 -1.18 2.56
C LEU A 51 -1.86 -0.85 1.06
N CYS A 52 -2.88 -1.32 0.35
CA CYS A 52 -3.06 -1.00 -1.07
C CYS A 52 -3.28 0.50 -1.34
N GLU A 53 -4.04 1.20 -0.49
CA GLU A 53 -4.27 2.65 -0.57
C GLU A 53 -2.94 3.41 -0.43
N SER A 54 -2.12 3.02 0.55
CA SER A 54 -0.82 3.65 0.84
C SER A 54 0.18 3.53 -0.31
N LEU A 55 0.11 2.45 -1.09
CA LEU A 55 0.94 2.21 -2.28
C LEU A 55 0.49 3.03 -3.51
N ARG A 56 -0.69 3.67 -3.45
CA ARG A 56 -1.31 4.35 -4.61
C ARG A 56 -1.56 5.83 -4.37
N THR A 57 -1.22 6.37 -3.20
CA THR A 57 -1.53 7.77 -2.83
C THR A 57 -1.03 8.79 -3.86
N MET A 58 0.15 8.59 -4.46
CA MET A 58 0.70 9.49 -5.47
C MET A 58 -0.04 9.37 -6.81
N LEU A 59 -0.32 8.12 -7.24
CA LEU A 59 -1.11 7.84 -8.44
C LEU A 59 -2.55 8.36 -8.33
N ALA A 60 -3.15 8.23 -7.15
CA ALA A 60 -4.51 8.68 -6.86
C ALA A 60 -4.65 10.19 -7.10
N ARG A 61 -3.66 10.97 -6.64
CA ARG A 61 -3.61 12.42 -6.86
C ARG A 61 -3.58 12.78 -8.34
N THR A 62 -2.73 12.13 -9.13
CA THR A 62 -2.65 12.37 -10.58
C THR A 62 -3.91 11.92 -11.33
N LYS A 63 -4.52 10.80 -10.93
CA LYS A 63 -5.78 10.32 -11.51
C LYS A 63 -6.91 11.29 -11.22
N LEU A 64 -6.99 11.82 -9.99
CA LEU A 64 -7.95 12.86 -9.63
C LEU A 64 -7.76 14.12 -10.47
N GLN A 65 -6.53 14.60 -10.64
CA GLN A 65 -6.24 15.78 -11.46
C GLN A 65 -6.66 15.55 -12.92
N LYS A 66 -6.32 14.40 -13.52
CA LYS A 66 -6.73 14.04 -14.89
C LYS A 66 -8.24 13.92 -15.07
N LEU A 67 -8.99 13.59 -14.01
CA LEU A 67 -10.45 13.60 -14.05
C LEU A 67 -10.98 15.03 -14.06
N ILE A 68 -10.38 15.92 -13.26
CA ILE A 68 -10.72 17.34 -13.20
C ILE A 68 -10.45 18.03 -14.54
N ASP A 69 -9.29 17.82 -15.12
CA ASP A 69 -8.85 18.51 -16.35
C ASP A 69 -9.64 18.11 -17.61
N LYS A 70 -10.49 17.09 -17.54
CA LYS A 70 -11.18 16.56 -18.73
C LYS A 70 -12.41 17.35 -19.19
N ASP A 71 -12.73 18.51 -18.59
CA ASP A 71 -13.93 19.34 -18.84
C ASP A 71 -15.29 18.57 -18.86
N LYS A 72 -15.27 17.30 -18.44
CA LYS A 72 -16.42 16.37 -18.41
C LYS A 72 -17.02 16.24 -17.02
N LEU A 73 -16.54 17.01 -16.05
CA LEU A 73 -17.03 16.98 -14.68
C LEU A 73 -18.23 17.90 -14.44
N GLU A 74 -18.58 18.77 -15.40
CA GLU A 74 -19.83 19.54 -15.34
C GLU A 74 -21.02 18.57 -15.32
N GLY A 75 -21.68 18.48 -14.16
CA GLY A 75 -22.78 17.55 -13.90
C GLY A 75 -22.41 16.34 -13.04
N LEU A 76 -21.23 15.73 -13.21
CA LEU A 76 -20.78 14.56 -12.44
C LEU A 76 -20.41 14.88 -10.98
N ILE A 77 -20.02 16.13 -10.70
CA ILE A 77 -19.70 16.56 -9.32
C ILE A 77 -20.96 16.57 -8.43
N TYR A 78 -22.16 16.56 -9.01
CA TYR A 78 -23.42 16.45 -8.27
C TYR A 78 -23.93 15.01 -8.16
N ASP A 79 -23.27 14.05 -8.80
CA ASP A 79 -23.59 12.64 -8.69
C ASP A 79 -22.97 12.08 -7.39
N GLU A 80 -23.83 11.79 -6.41
CA GLU A 80 -23.42 11.23 -5.12
C GLU A 80 -22.68 9.90 -5.26
N GLU A 81 -23.03 9.06 -6.24
CA GLU A 81 -22.34 7.79 -6.48
C GLU A 81 -20.93 8.03 -7.03
N PHE A 82 -20.76 9.02 -7.91
CA PHE A 82 -19.46 9.41 -8.44
C PHE A 82 -18.56 10.04 -7.36
N ILE A 83 -19.09 10.98 -6.56
CA ILE A 83 -18.36 11.58 -5.42
C ILE A 83 -17.92 10.48 -4.46
N LYS A 84 -18.83 9.56 -4.15
CA LYS A 84 -18.53 8.41 -3.30
C LYS A 84 -17.42 7.58 -3.94
N PHE A 85 -17.55 7.14 -5.20
CA PHE A 85 -16.52 6.39 -5.90
C PHE A 85 -15.13 7.03 -5.78
N ILE A 86 -15.02 8.34 -5.99
CA ILE A 86 -13.76 9.08 -5.84
C ILE A 86 -13.23 9.02 -4.40
N ALA A 87 -14.07 9.36 -3.41
CA ALA A 87 -13.70 9.33 -1.99
C ALA A 87 -13.31 7.91 -1.51
N GLU A 88 -13.86 6.88 -2.15
CA GLU A 88 -13.60 5.48 -1.82
C GLU A 88 -12.30 4.95 -2.45
N ASN A 89 -11.91 5.44 -3.63
CA ASN A 89 -10.84 4.84 -4.45
C ASN A 89 -9.60 5.73 -4.63
N LEU A 90 -9.72 7.06 -4.46
CA LEU A 90 -8.63 8.02 -4.70
C LEU A 90 -8.24 8.73 -3.40
N LYS A 91 -7.80 7.95 -2.41
CA LYS A 91 -7.36 8.51 -1.12
C LYS A 91 -5.94 9.04 -1.17
N ASP A 92 -5.74 10.20 -0.56
CA ASP A 92 -4.43 10.66 -0.13
C ASP A 92 -4.11 10.15 1.29
N THR A 93 -2.88 10.42 1.74
CA THR A 93 -2.39 9.99 3.06
C THR A 93 -3.23 10.55 4.21
N GLU A 94 -3.63 11.82 4.14
CA GLU A 94 -4.46 12.45 5.18
C GLU A 94 -5.86 11.79 5.29
N SER A 95 -6.47 11.45 4.15
CA SER A 95 -7.74 10.72 4.08
C SER A 95 -7.61 9.30 4.62
N ILE A 96 -6.49 8.63 4.36
CA ILE A 96 -6.18 7.33 4.97
C ILE A 96 -6.12 7.46 6.50
N ILE A 97 -5.33 8.42 7.01
CA ILE A 97 -5.16 8.63 8.46
C ILE A 97 -6.51 8.92 9.12
N LYS A 98 -7.27 9.88 8.59
CA LYS A 98 -8.57 10.27 9.15
C LYS A 98 -9.58 9.11 9.19
N SER A 99 -9.51 8.19 8.23
CA SER A 99 -10.42 7.03 8.16
C SER A 99 -9.94 5.82 8.97
N CYS A 100 -8.66 5.76 9.33
CA CYS A 100 -8.04 4.56 9.87
C CYS A 100 -7.42 4.73 11.26
N LYS A 101 -6.95 5.92 11.67
CA LYS A 101 -6.36 6.11 13.00
C LYS A 101 -7.42 5.96 14.09
N THR A 102 -7.04 5.35 15.22
CA THR A 102 -7.94 5.19 16.37
C THR A 102 -8.33 6.55 16.92
N ILE A 103 -9.64 6.76 17.12
CA ILE A 103 -10.19 8.01 17.65
C ILE A 103 -9.58 8.31 19.02
N ASN A 104 -9.16 9.56 19.23
CA ASN A 104 -8.52 10.05 20.45
C ASN A 104 -7.19 9.39 20.83
N SER A 105 -6.56 8.61 19.94
CA SER A 105 -5.19 8.12 20.15
C SER A 105 -4.18 9.24 19.95
N THR A 106 -3.37 9.51 20.97
CA THR A 106 -2.21 10.42 20.86
C THR A 106 -0.99 9.74 20.26
N GLU A 107 -0.96 8.41 20.25
CA GLU A 107 0.10 7.61 19.62
C GLU A 107 -0.12 7.46 18.12
N ASN A 108 0.97 7.18 17.40
CA ASN A 108 0.95 6.88 15.98
C ASN A 108 0.18 5.60 15.65
N MET A 109 -0.37 5.54 14.44
CA MET A 109 -0.96 4.34 13.85
C MET A 109 0.13 3.58 13.10
N SER A 110 0.31 2.28 13.36
CA SER A 110 1.30 1.48 12.64
C SER A 110 0.73 0.17 12.10
N LEU A 111 1.18 -0.18 10.90
CA LEU A 111 0.84 -1.41 10.20
C LEU A 111 2.14 -2.12 9.80
N GLU A 112 2.32 -3.33 10.30
CA GLU A 112 3.46 -4.18 10.01
C GLU A 112 3.01 -5.50 9.42
N PHE A 113 3.59 -5.84 8.27
CA PHE A 113 3.31 -7.04 7.53
C PHE A 113 4.59 -7.85 7.37
N GLU A 114 4.65 -9.02 8.00
CA GLU A 114 5.65 -10.04 7.66
C GLU A 114 5.12 -10.89 6.51
N PHE A 115 5.99 -11.18 5.55
CA PHE A 115 5.60 -11.88 4.33
C PHE A 115 6.66 -12.87 3.82
N VAL A 116 6.24 -13.73 2.92
CA VAL A 116 7.02 -14.64 2.09
C VAL A 116 6.64 -14.41 0.63
N ILE A 117 7.61 -13.98 -0.17
CA ILE A 117 7.52 -13.82 -1.64
C ILE A 117 8.65 -14.64 -2.23
N GLU A 118 8.41 -15.41 -3.29
CA GLU A 118 9.42 -16.28 -3.91
C GLU A 118 10.23 -17.13 -2.91
N GLY A 119 9.53 -17.67 -1.88
CA GLY A 119 10.13 -18.47 -0.81
C GLY A 119 11.00 -17.71 0.21
N ARG A 120 11.15 -16.39 0.08
CA ARG A 120 12.00 -15.55 0.92
C ARG A 120 11.17 -14.71 1.88
N GLN A 121 11.63 -14.58 3.12
CA GLN A 121 10.91 -13.84 4.14
C GLN A 121 11.25 -12.34 4.10
N GLY A 122 10.24 -11.49 4.14
CA GLY A 122 10.35 -10.03 4.30
C GLY A 122 9.48 -9.45 5.40
N ARG A 123 9.64 -8.15 5.63
CA ARG A 123 8.87 -7.35 6.57
C ARG A 123 8.71 -5.95 6.02
N TYR A 124 7.48 -5.47 5.98
CA TYR A 124 7.14 -4.10 5.62
C TYR A 124 6.43 -3.44 6.79
N LEU A 125 6.85 -2.24 7.16
CA LEU A 125 6.27 -1.42 8.22
C LEU A 125 5.96 -0.05 7.65
N ILE A 126 4.78 0.47 7.97
CA ILE A 126 4.40 1.85 7.72
C ILE A 126 3.67 2.42 8.93
N GLU A 127 4.06 3.63 9.33
CA GLU A 127 3.58 4.33 10.51
C GLU A 127 3.17 5.77 10.17
N TYR A 128 2.07 6.19 10.76
CA TYR A 128 1.45 7.48 10.53
C TYR A 128 1.26 8.24 11.84
N ASP A 129 1.57 9.53 11.81
CA ASP A 129 1.10 10.46 12.82
C ASP A 129 -0.33 10.94 12.47
N ASP A 130 -0.73 12.12 12.94
CA ASP A 130 -2.03 12.72 12.64
C ASP A 130 -2.16 13.31 11.23
N SER A 131 -1.08 13.41 10.46
CA SER A 131 -1.01 14.19 9.22
C SER A 131 -0.20 13.55 8.08
N LYS A 132 0.77 12.69 8.38
CA LYS A 132 1.75 12.17 7.41
C LYS A 132 2.28 10.79 7.82
N ILE A 133 2.97 10.16 6.88
CA ILE A 133 3.82 9.00 7.16
C ILE A 133 5.07 9.50 7.91
N VAL A 134 5.38 8.88 9.04
CA VAL A 134 6.52 9.25 9.90
C VAL A 134 7.58 8.17 9.97
N HIS A 135 7.23 6.92 9.71
CA HIS A 135 8.19 5.82 9.57
C HIS A 135 7.73 4.84 8.50
N GLU A 136 8.61 4.52 7.57
CA GLU A 136 8.41 3.47 6.59
C GLU A 136 9.68 2.63 6.47
N LYS A 137 9.53 1.31 6.48
CA LYS A 137 10.66 0.39 6.49
C LYS A 137 10.35 -0.88 5.71
N LEU A 138 11.29 -1.27 4.86
CA LEU A 138 11.26 -2.55 4.14
C LEU A 138 12.53 -3.35 4.40
N GLU A 139 12.36 -4.56 4.90
CA GLU A 139 13.42 -5.56 5.02
C GLU A 139 13.09 -6.75 4.14
N TYR A 140 14.01 -7.12 3.25
CA TYR A 140 13.83 -8.27 2.38
C TYR A 140 15.17 -8.90 1.97
N VAL A 141 15.11 -10.06 1.35
CA VAL A 141 16.31 -10.81 0.94
C VAL A 141 16.77 -10.29 -0.41
N LEU A 142 17.95 -9.66 -0.45
CA LEU A 142 18.55 -9.22 -1.72
C LEU A 142 19.20 -10.40 -2.46
N ASN A 143 20.10 -11.10 -1.76
CA ASN A 143 20.82 -12.27 -2.29
C ASN A 143 20.52 -13.51 -1.45
N LYS A 144 21.19 -13.63 -0.29
CA LYS A 144 21.07 -14.78 0.62
C LYS A 144 20.46 -14.39 1.97
N ASN A 145 20.86 -13.24 2.51
CA ASN A 145 20.44 -12.77 3.83
C ASN A 145 19.36 -11.70 3.70
N ARG A 146 18.44 -11.67 4.67
CA ARG A 146 17.54 -10.53 4.84
C ARG A 146 18.39 -9.31 5.17
N THR A 147 18.14 -8.21 4.45
CA THR A 147 18.81 -6.94 4.63
C THR A 147 17.77 -5.82 4.67
N LEU A 148 18.16 -4.67 5.19
CA LEU A 148 17.40 -3.45 5.02
C LEU A 148 17.42 -3.06 3.54
N PHE A 149 16.25 -2.85 2.95
CA PHE A 149 16.12 -2.23 1.63
C PHE A 149 16.09 -0.72 1.81
N PHE A 150 15.15 -0.23 2.61
CA PHE A 150 15.12 1.17 3.01
C PHE A 150 14.49 1.33 4.40
N GLU A 151 14.80 2.46 5.02
CA GLU A 151 14.15 2.99 6.21
C GLU A 151 14.09 4.51 6.10
N ILE A 152 12.87 5.04 6.15
CA ILE A 152 12.61 6.47 6.18
C ILE A 152 11.95 6.75 7.52
N ALA A 153 12.61 7.48 8.40
CA ALA A 153 12.09 7.86 9.71
C ALA A 153 12.25 9.37 9.87
N GLU A 154 11.13 10.09 9.89
CA GLU A 154 11.09 11.56 9.90
C GLU A 154 11.94 12.15 8.76
N ASP A 155 13.07 12.78 9.10
CA ASP A 155 14.00 13.41 8.15
C ASP A 155 15.18 12.50 7.76
N LYS A 156 15.24 11.28 8.29
CA LYS A 156 16.35 10.33 8.05
C LYS A 156 15.95 9.31 6.99
N ILE A 157 16.53 9.45 5.81
CA ILE A 157 16.38 8.50 4.71
C ILE A 157 17.61 7.59 4.67
N LYS A 158 17.41 6.28 4.80
CA LYS A 158 18.43 5.25 4.60
C LYS A 158 17.99 4.33 3.48
N ILE A 159 18.79 4.23 2.42
CA ILE A 159 18.54 3.31 1.30
C ILE A 159 19.77 2.44 1.12
N ASN A 160 19.55 1.13 0.98
CA ASN A 160 20.57 0.22 0.52
C ASN A 160 20.76 0.40 -0.98
N GLU A 161 21.85 1.06 -1.38
CA GLU A 161 22.14 1.41 -2.78
C GLU A 161 22.04 0.22 -3.73
N LYS A 162 22.29 -1.01 -3.26
CA LYS A 162 22.20 -2.23 -4.09
C LYS A 162 20.78 -2.60 -4.53
N ILE A 163 19.75 -1.96 -3.98
CA ILE A 163 18.38 -2.12 -4.49
C ILE A 163 18.14 -1.27 -5.75
N PHE A 164 19.08 -0.40 -6.10
CA PHE A 164 19.12 0.35 -7.36
C PHE A 164 20.30 -0.15 -8.20
N THR A 165 20.08 -0.37 -9.49
CA THR A 165 21.11 -0.81 -10.44
C THR A 165 21.75 0.37 -11.18
N ASP A 166 21.13 1.55 -11.08
CA ASP A 166 21.56 2.79 -11.71
C ASP A 166 21.75 3.88 -10.63
N GLY A 167 22.98 4.39 -10.52
CA GLY A 167 23.34 5.39 -9.51
C GLY A 167 22.81 6.79 -9.79
N GLU A 168 22.57 7.16 -11.05
CA GLU A 168 21.93 8.44 -11.40
C GLU A 168 20.45 8.40 -11.05
N TYR A 169 19.79 7.28 -11.34
CA TYR A 169 18.40 7.06 -10.95
C TYR A 169 18.23 7.04 -9.44
N LEU A 170 19.17 6.45 -8.68
CA LEU A 170 19.15 6.52 -7.22
C LEU A 170 19.18 7.97 -6.72
N LYS A 171 20.06 8.82 -7.25
CA LYS A 171 20.14 10.24 -6.87
C LYS A 171 18.85 10.98 -7.18
N TYR A 172 18.34 10.81 -8.39
CA TYR A 172 17.04 11.35 -8.79
C TYR A 172 15.91 10.87 -7.88
N PHE A 173 15.91 9.59 -7.50
CA PHE A 173 14.89 9.03 -6.63
C PHE A 173 14.97 9.57 -5.20
N TYR A 174 16.18 9.82 -4.69
CA TYR A 174 16.37 10.54 -3.42
C TYR A 174 15.72 11.93 -3.47
N ASP A 175 15.88 12.69 -4.55
CA ASP A 175 15.23 14.01 -4.70
C ASP A 175 13.70 13.89 -4.63
N LEU A 176 13.11 12.82 -5.20
CA LEU A 176 11.68 12.55 -5.08
C LEU A 176 11.27 12.23 -3.65
N LEU A 177 12.06 11.43 -2.93
CA LEU A 177 11.78 11.09 -1.53
C LEU A 177 11.81 12.33 -0.63
N GLU A 178 12.77 13.22 -0.82
CA GLU A 178 12.82 14.50 -0.09
C GLU A 178 11.61 15.38 -0.44
N LYS A 179 11.30 15.52 -1.73
CA LYS A 179 10.20 16.35 -2.21
C LYS A 179 8.82 15.88 -1.71
N TYR A 180 8.63 14.57 -1.57
CA TYR A 180 7.34 13.96 -1.22
C TYR A 180 7.33 13.35 0.19
N ASN A 181 8.32 13.68 1.03
CA ASN A 181 8.49 13.07 2.34
C ASN A 181 7.21 13.16 3.20
N GLY A 182 6.80 12.04 3.78
CA GLY A 182 5.60 11.90 4.60
C GLY A 182 4.27 12.00 3.84
N LYS A 183 4.23 12.57 2.63
CA LYS A 183 3.02 12.67 1.81
C LYS A 183 2.73 11.40 1.04
N HIS A 184 3.76 10.70 0.58
CA HIS A 184 3.65 9.44 -0.15
C HIS A 184 4.64 8.43 0.40
N SER A 185 4.26 7.15 0.38
CA SER A 185 5.18 6.07 0.71
C SER A 185 6.27 5.94 -0.36
N PHE A 186 7.45 5.44 0.01
CA PHE A 186 8.53 5.08 -0.91
C PHE A 186 7.98 4.23 -2.06
N LEU A 187 7.19 3.21 -1.73
CA LEU A 187 6.61 2.32 -2.72
C LEU A 187 5.57 3.03 -3.60
N SER A 188 4.81 4.00 -3.08
CA SER A 188 3.90 4.80 -3.90
C SER A 188 4.63 5.73 -4.87
N ILE A 189 5.78 6.28 -4.49
CA ILE A 189 6.60 7.12 -5.38
C ILE A 189 7.21 6.24 -6.48
N LEU A 190 7.73 5.06 -6.12
CA LEU A 190 8.25 4.10 -7.08
C LEU A 190 7.17 3.62 -8.06
N MET A 191 5.95 3.39 -7.56
CA MET A 191 4.80 3.06 -8.39
C MET A 191 4.43 4.16 -9.38
N PHE A 192 4.46 5.41 -8.93
CA PHE A 192 4.19 6.55 -9.78
C PHE A 192 5.21 6.67 -10.91
N GLU A 193 6.49 6.45 -10.60
CA GLU A 193 7.55 6.43 -11.61
C GLU A 193 7.36 5.30 -12.62
N ASP A 194 6.99 4.09 -12.18
CA ASP A 194 6.78 2.96 -13.10
C ASP A 194 5.57 3.19 -14.03
N GLU A 195 4.45 3.73 -13.53
CA GLU A 195 3.26 4.06 -14.36
C GLU A 195 3.51 5.27 -15.28
N GLY A 196 4.42 6.17 -14.92
CA GLY A 196 4.66 7.44 -15.62
C GLY A 196 5.76 7.40 -16.69
N LYS A 197 6.59 6.36 -16.73
CA LYS A 197 7.75 6.24 -17.63
C LYS A 197 7.51 5.18 -18.70
N ALA A 198 8.44 5.07 -19.65
CA ALA A 198 8.40 4.04 -20.68
C ALA A 198 8.51 2.64 -20.06
N ASP A 199 7.84 1.66 -20.66
CA ASP A 199 7.83 0.27 -20.21
C ASP A 199 9.26 -0.24 -19.95
N GLY A 200 9.48 -0.78 -18.74
CA GLY A 200 10.76 -1.33 -18.32
C GLY A 200 11.81 -0.30 -17.88
N TYR A 201 11.56 1.01 -18.02
CA TYR A 201 12.51 2.05 -17.62
C TYR A 201 12.87 1.96 -16.13
N VAL A 202 11.87 1.83 -15.25
CA VAL A 202 12.07 1.72 -13.80
C VAL A 202 12.55 0.32 -13.42
N ILE A 203 11.94 -0.72 -14.00
CA ILE A 203 12.27 -2.13 -13.72
C ILE A 203 13.76 -2.42 -13.95
N GLN A 204 14.36 -1.85 -15.00
CA GLN A 204 15.78 -2.04 -15.30
C GLN A 204 16.73 -1.31 -14.32
N ARG A 205 16.21 -0.34 -13.55
CA ARG A 205 16.97 0.54 -12.64
C ARG A 205 16.86 0.16 -11.16
N ILE A 206 16.03 -0.83 -10.85
CA ILE A 206 15.88 -1.39 -9.52
C ILE A 206 16.25 -2.86 -9.52
N SER A 207 16.59 -3.39 -8.34
CA SER A 207 16.80 -4.82 -8.17
C SER A 207 15.52 -5.59 -8.43
N GLU A 208 15.66 -6.77 -9.04
CA GLU A 208 14.56 -7.73 -9.23
C GLU A 208 13.80 -7.99 -7.91
N ARG A 209 14.51 -8.05 -6.78
CA ARG A 209 13.92 -8.27 -5.46
C ARG A 209 13.02 -7.14 -4.97
N LEU A 210 13.38 -5.89 -5.27
CA LEU A 210 12.51 -4.75 -4.95
C LEU A 210 11.27 -4.78 -5.83
N TYR A 211 11.45 -5.08 -7.12
CA TYR A 211 10.35 -5.23 -8.06
C TYR A 211 9.38 -6.37 -7.68
N GLU A 212 9.90 -7.53 -7.23
CA GLU A 212 9.10 -8.65 -6.72
C GLU A 212 8.18 -8.23 -5.56
N VAL A 213 8.69 -7.43 -4.61
CA VAL A 213 7.89 -6.92 -3.49
C VAL A 213 6.81 -5.96 -4.00
N LEU A 214 7.21 -4.98 -4.82
CA LEU A 214 6.31 -3.98 -5.40
C LEU A 214 5.15 -4.66 -6.15
N LEU A 215 5.48 -5.60 -7.03
CA LEU A 215 4.53 -6.36 -7.82
C LEU A 215 3.63 -7.24 -6.94
N SER A 216 4.19 -7.95 -5.96
CA SER A 216 3.39 -8.81 -5.08
C SER A 216 2.37 -8.03 -4.25
N PHE A 217 2.74 -6.83 -3.78
CA PHE A 217 1.81 -5.96 -3.04
C PHE A 217 0.79 -5.31 -3.97
N MET A 218 1.17 -4.95 -5.19
CA MET A 218 0.25 -4.44 -6.20
C MET A 218 -0.80 -5.45 -6.64
N LEU A 219 -0.39 -6.72 -6.82
CA LEU A 219 -1.24 -7.81 -7.28
C LEU A 219 -2.11 -8.39 -6.16
N MET A 220 -2.11 -7.77 -4.98
CA MET A 220 -3.05 -8.06 -3.92
C MET A 220 -4.48 -7.85 -4.37
N SER A 221 -5.31 -8.88 -4.17
CA SER A 221 -6.75 -8.74 -4.28
C SER A 221 -7.36 -8.69 -2.89
N VAL A 222 -8.04 -7.59 -2.58
CA VAL A 222 -8.68 -7.37 -1.28
C VAL A 222 -10.11 -6.94 -1.55
N ARG A 223 -11.10 -7.55 -0.89
CA ARG A 223 -12.52 -7.16 -0.96
C ARG A 223 -13.07 -7.06 0.45
N VAL A 224 -13.59 -5.90 0.81
CA VAL A 224 -14.17 -5.62 2.12
C VAL A 224 -15.53 -4.96 1.94
N LYS A 225 -16.54 -5.43 2.68
CA LYS A 225 -17.85 -4.76 2.75
C LYS A 225 -17.74 -3.53 3.64
N SER A 226 -18.06 -2.36 3.09
CA SER A 226 -18.21 -1.13 3.88
C SER A 226 -19.57 -1.12 4.60
N ALA A 227 -19.69 -0.29 5.63
CA ALA A 227 -20.87 -0.20 6.50
C ALA A 227 -22.19 0.13 5.77
N PHE A 228 -22.13 0.64 4.53
CA PHE A 228 -23.30 1.03 3.73
C PHE A 228 -23.68 0.00 2.65
N GLY A 229 -23.26 -1.26 2.77
CA GLY A 229 -23.55 -2.31 1.79
C GLY A 229 -22.72 -2.23 0.51
N LEU A 230 -21.93 -1.17 0.30
CA LEU A 230 -20.99 -1.06 -0.80
C LEU A 230 -19.74 -1.90 -0.55
N GLU A 231 -19.34 -2.67 -1.56
CA GLU A 231 -18.11 -3.45 -1.55
C GLU A 231 -16.98 -2.61 -2.11
N ARG A 232 -15.88 -2.53 -1.36
CA ARG A 232 -14.64 -1.91 -1.85
C ARG A 232 -13.61 -2.99 -2.03
N GLY A 233 -12.89 -2.93 -3.15
CA GLY A 233 -11.81 -3.86 -3.37
C GLY A 233 -10.76 -3.37 -4.33
N PHE A 234 -9.54 -3.78 -4.04
CA PHE A 234 -8.43 -3.68 -4.97
C PHE A 234 -8.40 -4.99 -5.74
N GLY A 235 -8.61 -4.93 -7.05
CA GLY A 235 -8.39 -6.04 -7.95
C GLY A 235 -7.03 -5.89 -8.61
N ALA A 236 -6.24 -6.97 -8.63
CA ALA A 236 -5.11 -7.08 -9.55
C ALA A 236 -5.66 -7.23 -10.97
N SER A 237 -5.90 -6.11 -11.66
CA SER A 237 -6.26 -6.14 -13.09
C SER A 237 -5.02 -6.44 -13.94
N CYS A 238 -4.43 -7.63 -13.75
CA CYS A 238 -3.42 -8.18 -14.65
C CYS A 238 -3.90 -9.43 -15.40
N TYR A 239 -5.09 -9.97 -15.07
CA TYR A 239 -5.69 -11.00 -15.90
C TYR A 239 -6.43 -10.37 -17.07
N LYS A 240 -5.97 -10.67 -18.29
CA LYS A 240 -6.66 -10.38 -19.57
C LYS A 240 -8.15 -10.77 -19.58
N VAL A 241 -8.56 -11.66 -18.68
CA VAL A 241 -9.95 -12.11 -18.49
C VAL A 241 -10.91 -10.95 -18.19
N PHE A 242 -10.47 -9.90 -17.46
CA PHE A 242 -11.32 -8.75 -17.16
C PHE A 242 -11.31 -7.66 -18.26
N LYS A 243 -10.41 -7.76 -19.25
CA LYS A 243 -10.37 -6.82 -20.38
C LYS A 243 -11.55 -7.02 -21.33
N ASN A 244 -12.14 -8.22 -21.34
CA ASN A 244 -13.24 -8.61 -22.23
C ASN A 244 -14.63 -8.50 -21.57
N LEU A 245 -14.73 -8.05 -20.33
CA LEU A 245 -16.01 -7.89 -19.63
C LEU A 245 -16.63 -6.48 -19.81
N GLY A 246 -15.96 -5.59 -20.55
CA GLY A 246 -16.49 -4.27 -20.93
C GLY A 246 -17.04 -4.20 -22.36
N GLU A 247 -17.14 -5.33 -23.07
CA GLU A 247 -17.67 -5.41 -24.44
C GLU A 247 -18.93 -6.31 -24.53
N GLY A 248 -19.64 -6.50 -23.40
CA GLY A 248 -20.91 -7.23 -23.33
C GLY A 248 -22.09 -6.31 -23.11
#